data_AF-A0A958T2B8-F1
#
_entry.id   AF-A0A958T2B8-F1
#
_cell.length_a   1.000
_cell.length_b   1.000
_cell.length_c   1.000
_cell.angle_alpha   90.00
_cell.angle_beta   90.00
_cell.angle_gamma   90.00
#
_symmetry.space_group_name_H-M   'P 1'
#
loop_
_entity.id
_entity.type
_entity.pdbx_description
1 polymer ?
#
loop_
_entity_poly.entity_id
_entity_poly.type
_entity_poly.pdbx_seq_one_letter_code
_entity_poly.pdbx_strand_id
1 'polypeptide(L)'
;MGSKNKLKRFRENETFQNVVQPNRDELTNGKFPLKGKWNETFFKNNAPLVLELGCGKGEYSVGLAKKFPDKNFIGIDIKGARFWRGAKTAQEENMNNVAFLRAQIELIDFAFAENEVDEIWITFPDPQ
;
A
#
# COMPACT_ATOMS: atom_id res chain seq x y z
N MET A 1 -18.08 -19.72 -7.89
CA MET A 1 -17.72 -19.44 -6.48
C MET A 1 -16.78 -18.23 -6.26
N GLY A 2 -16.35 -17.49 -7.31
CA GLY A 2 -15.32 -16.43 -7.17
C GLY A 2 -15.77 -15.02 -6.75
N SER A 3 -16.97 -14.56 -7.12
CA SER A 3 -17.35 -13.14 -6.89
C SER A 3 -17.79 -12.83 -5.44
N LYS A 4 -18.49 -13.76 -4.77
CA LYS A 4 -18.91 -13.60 -3.36
C LYS A 4 -17.72 -13.40 -2.42
N ASN A 5 -16.65 -14.16 -2.63
CA ASN A 5 -15.42 -14.03 -1.84
C ASN A 5 -14.66 -12.74 -2.14
N LYS A 6 -14.70 -12.27 -3.40
CA LYS A 6 -14.07 -10.99 -3.78
C LYS A 6 -14.71 -9.79 -3.08
N LEU A 7 -16.05 -9.72 -3.07
CA LEU A 7 -16.77 -8.63 -2.41
C LEU A 7 -16.57 -8.66 -0.89
N LYS A 8 -16.52 -9.86 -0.29
CA LYS A 8 -16.20 -10.03 1.12
C LYS A 8 -14.81 -9.48 1.47
N ARG A 9 -13.78 -9.87 0.71
CA ARG A 9 -12.40 -9.39 0.90
C ARG A 9 -12.29 -7.87 0.76
N PHE A 10 -12.98 -7.30 -0.23
CA PHE A 10 -12.98 -5.86 -0.44
C PHE A 10 -13.58 -5.09 0.76
N ARG A 11 -14.68 -5.57 1.33
CA ARG A 11 -15.27 -4.97 2.54
C ARG A 11 -14.37 -5.15 3.76
N GLU A 12 -13.70 -6.29 3.90
CA GLU A 12 -12.80 -6.54 5.03
C GLU A 12 -11.59 -5.60 5.00
N ASN A 13 -11.10 -5.19 3.82
CA ASN A 13 -10.05 -4.17 3.71
C ASN A 13 -10.42 -2.85 4.41
N GLU A 14 -11.70 -2.49 4.50
CA GLU A 14 -12.14 -1.26 5.19
C GLU A 14 -11.91 -1.33 6.71
N THR A 15 -11.71 -2.54 7.25
CA THR A 15 -11.42 -2.78 8.67
C THR A 15 -9.92 -2.85 8.98
N PHE A 16 -9.08 -2.87 7.95
CA PHE A 16 -7.64 -3.05 8.10
C PHE A 16 -6.95 -1.69 8.26
N GLN A 17 -6.32 -1.47 9.42
CA GLN A 17 -5.60 -0.22 9.72
C GLN A 17 -4.41 0.01 8.80
N ASN A 18 -3.84 -1.08 8.25
CA ASN A 18 -2.73 -1.02 7.31
C ASN A 18 -3.17 -0.84 5.84
N VAL A 19 -4.44 -0.56 5.58
CA VAL A 19 -4.97 -0.34 4.22
C VAL A 19 -5.54 1.06 4.09
N VAL A 20 -5.08 1.78 3.06
CA VAL A 20 -5.50 3.13 2.71
C VAL A 20 -6.19 3.09 1.33
N GLN A 21 -7.45 3.54 1.24
CA GLN A 21 -8.25 3.42 0.01
C GLN A 21 -8.92 4.75 -0.38
N PRO A 22 -8.16 5.80 -0.72
CA PRO A 22 -8.73 7.07 -1.13
C PRO A 22 -9.48 6.90 -2.44
N ASN A 23 -10.55 7.66 -2.62
CA ASN A 23 -11.16 7.81 -3.92
C ASN A 23 -10.30 8.74 -4.81
N ARG A 24 -10.61 8.77 -6.11
CA ARG A 24 -9.84 9.57 -7.08
C ARG A 24 -9.87 11.06 -6.73
N ASP A 25 -11.02 11.59 -6.34
CA ASP A 25 -11.19 13.01 -6.03
C ASP A 25 -10.41 13.42 -4.77
N GLU A 26 -10.27 12.53 -3.78
CA GLU A 26 -9.44 12.77 -2.60
C GLU A 26 -7.96 12.94 -2.97
N LEU A 27 -7.46 12.10 -3.89
CA LEU A 27 -6.10 12.21 -4.41
C LEU A 27 -5.92 13.49 -5.24
N THR A 28 -6.73 13.68 -6.28
CA THR A 28 -6.47 14.71 -7.29
C THR A 28 -6.78 16.13 -6.84
N ASN A 29 -7.67 16.30 -5.86
CA ASN A 29 -7.99 17.63 -5.32
C ASN A 29 -7.03 18.07 -4.19
N GLY A 30 -5.93 17.34 -3.97
CA GLY A 30 -4.95 17.66 -2.92
C GLY A 30 -5.49 17.48 -1.50
N LYS A 31 -6.55 16.69 -1.33
CA LYS A 31 -7.19 16.41 -0.03
C LYS A 31 -6.64 15.15 0.64
N PHE A 32 -5.71 14.45 0.00
CA PHE A 32 -5.13 13.23 0.54
C PHE A 32 -4.19 13.53 1.71
N PRO A 33 -4.53 13.11 2.94
CA PRO A 33 -3.87 13.60 4.15
C PRO A 33 -2.47 13.03 4.37
N LEU A 34 -2.13 11.91 3.72
CA LEU A 34 -0.83 11.24 3.89
C LEU A 34 0.24 11.73 2.91
N LYS A 35 -0.09 12.55 1.91
CA LYS A 35 0.89 13.09 0.99
C LYS A 35 1.93 13.92 1.76
N GLY A 36 3.20 13.52 1.68
CA GLY A 36 4.31 14.15 2.41
C GLY A 36 4.37 13.81 3.89
N LYS A 37 3.54 12.87 4.37
CA LYS A 37 3.34 12.57 5.79
C LYS A 37 3.25 11.07 6.09
N TRP A 38 3.63 10.19 5.16
CA TRP A 38 3.54 8.74 5.38
C TRP A 38 4.35 8.30 6.60
N ASN A 39 5.60 8.74 6.68
CA ASN A 39 6.50 8.41 7.79
C ASN A 39 6.02 9.03 9.12
N GLU A 40 5.65 10.32 9.12
CA GLU A 40 5.20 11.04 10.31
C GLU A 40 3.87 10.50 10.86
N THR A 41 2.86 10.36 10.00
CA THR A 41 1.46 10.13 10.41
C THR A 41 1.12 8.64 10.46
N PHE A 42 1.57 7.86 9.48
CA PHE A 42 1.19 6.45 9.35
C PHE A 42 2.20 5.53 10.06
N PHE A 43 3.48 5.56 9.66
CA PHE A 43 4.50 4.67 10.22
C PHE A 43 5.08 5.15 11.55
N LYS A 44 4.94 6.45 11.85
CA LYS A 44 5.39 7.11 13.08
C LYS A 44 6.88 6.91 13.36
N ASN A 45 7.69 6.94 12.31
CA ASN A 45 9.13 6.80 12.35
C ASN A 45 9.77 7.58 11.18
N ASN A 46 11.09 7.57 11.07
CA ASN A 46 11.83 8.20 9.97
C ASN A 46 12.60 7.17 9.11
N ALA A 47 12.11 5.94 9.04
CA ALA A 47 12.72 4.89 8.24
C ALA A 47 12.54 5.15 6.74
N PRO A 48 13.43 4.64 5.87
CA PRO A 48 13.27 4.77 4.43
C PRO A 48 11.94 4.19 3.95
N LEU A 49 11.27 4.90 3.03
CA LEU A 49 10.00 4.53 2.46
C LEU A 49 10.18 3.88 1.08
N VAL A 50 9.78 2.62 0.98
CA VAL A 50 9.89 1.80 -0.22
C VAL A 50 8.51 1.52 -0.80
N LEU A 51 8.32 1.79 -2.10
CA LEU A 51 7.09 1.49 -2.80
C LEU A 51 7.21 0.19 -3.61
N GLU A 52 6.17 -0.64 -3.61
CA GLU A 52 5.98 -1.71 -4.58
C GLU A 52 4.83 -1.34 -5.52
N LEU A 53 5.14 -1.03 -6.78
CA LEU A 53 4.14 -0.66 -7.79
C LEU A 53 3.57 -1.92 -8.43
N GLY A 54 2.25 -2.13 -8.29
CA GLY A 54 1.57 -3.32 -8.81
C GLY A 54 1.72 -4.54 -7.89
N CYS A 55 1.54 -4.36 -6.59
CA CYS A 55 1.90 -5.35 -5.56
C CYS A 55 1.10 -6.66 -5.62
N GLY A 56 0.01 -6.73 -6.40
CA GLY A 56 -0.77 -7.95 -6.56
C GLY A 56 -1.30 -8.48 -5.22
N LYS A 57 -0.76 -9.60 -4.75
CA LYS A 57 -1.16 -10.20 -3.45
C LYS A 57 -0.48 -9.56 -2.24
N GLY A 58 0.50 -8.68 -2.44
CA GLY A 58 1.30 -8.08 -1.38
C GLY A 58 2.39 -8.99 -0.81
N GLU A 59 2.73 -10.08 -1.50
CA GLU A 59 3.70 -11.08 -1.02
C GLU A 59 5.11 -10.48 -0.90
N TYR A 60 5.53 -9.64 -1.85
CA TYR A 60 6.81 -8.95 -1.79
C TYR A 60 6.82 -7.85 -0.74
N SER A 61 5.80 -6.97 -0.70
CA SER A 61 5.65 -5.95 0.36
C SER A 61 5.78 -6.57 1.76
N VAL A 62 5.06 -7.66 2.04
CA VAL A 62 5.13 -8.38 3.33
C VAL A 62 6.49 -9.05 3.53
N GLY A 63 7.00 -9.77 2.52
CA GLY A 63 8.28 -10.47 2.62
C GLY A 63 9.46 -9.54 2.84
N LEU A 64 9.49 -8.40 2.16
CA LEU A 64 10.52 -7.37 2.31
C LEU A 64 10.41 -6.67 3.66
N ALA A 65 9.19 -6.33 4.11
CA ALA A 65 8.99 -5.74 5.43
C ALA A 65 9.44 -6.65 6.58
N LYS A 66 9.28 -7.98 6.43
CA LYS A 66 9.84 -8.96 7.39
C LYS A 66 11.37 -9.00 7.35
N LYS A 67 11.95 -8.92 6.16
CA LYS A 67 13.39 -9.02 5.95
C LYS A 67 14.14 -7.75 6.36
N PHE A 68 13.51 -6.60 6.20
CA PHE A 68 14.07 -5.27 6.45
C PHE A 68 13.17 -4.50 7.42
N PRO A 69 13.21 -4.83 8.73
CA PRO A 69 12.36 -4.19 9.73
C PRO A 69 12.70 -2.70 9.97
N ASP A 70 13.84 -2.25 9.45
CA ASP A 70 14.35 -0.88 9.48
C ASP A 70 13.88 -0.02 8.29
N LYS A 71 13.05 -0.57 7.39
CA LYS A 71 12.41 0.13 6.28
C LYS A 71 10.89 0.03 6.35
N ASN A 72 10.20 1.03 5.82
CA ASN A 72 8.75 1.05 5.62
C ASN A 72 8.41 0.65 4.19
N PHE A 73 7.37 -0.16 4.01
CA PHE A 73 6.92 -0.64 2.70
C PHE A 73 5.48 -0.26 2.42
N ILE A 74 5.19 0.21 1.21
CA ILE A 74 3.81 0.43 0.74
C ILE A 74 3.60 -0.35 -0.56
N GLY A 75 2.69 -1.32 -0.52
CA GLY A 75 2.22 -2.01 -1.70
C GLY A 75 1.08 -1.26 -2.38
N ILE A 76 1.21 -0.94 -3.67
CA ILE A 76 0.22 -0.19 -4.45
C ILE A 76 -0.43 -1.09 -5.50
N ASP A 77 -1.77 -1.20 -5.48
CA ASP A 77 -2.54 -1.86 -6.56
C ASP A 77 -3.96 -1.27 -6.64
N ILE A 78 -4.47 -1.07 -7.85
CA ILE A 78 -5.83 -0.56 -8.09
C ILE A 78 -6.92 -1.56 -7.65
N LYS A 79 -6.61 -2.86 -7.68
CA LYS A 79 -7.52 -3.96 -7.35
C LYS A 79 -7.30 -4.39 -5.90
N GLY A 80 -7.85 -3.65 -4.94
CA GLY A 80 -7.65 -3.91 -3.50
C GLY A 80 -8.01 -5.31 -2.99
N ALA A 81 -8.90 -6.04 -3.68
CA ALA A 81 -9.18 -7.44 -3.35
C ALA A 81 -7.99 -8.40 -3.60
N ARG A 82 -6.97 -7.98 -4.38
CA ARG A 82 -5.76 -8.77 -4.63
C ARG A 82 -4.83 -8.72 -3.41
N PHE A 83 -4.54 -7.53 -2.89
CA PHE A 83 -3.61 -7.37 -1.77
C PHE A 83 -4.22 -7.70 -0.40
N TRP A 84 -5.54 -7.97 -0.33
CA TRP A 84 -6.22 -8.36 0.91
C TRP A 84 -5.46 -9.44 1.68
N ARG A 85 -4.84 -10.41 0.99
CA ARG A 85 -4.08 -11.47 1.66
C ARG A 85 -2.84 -10.91 2.36
N GLY A 86 -2.06 -10.08 1.68
CA GLY A 86 -0.91 -9.40 2.27
C GLY A 86 -1.30 -8.48 3.43
N ALA A 87 -2.35 -7.68 3.26
CA ALA A 87 -2.87 -6.80 4.30
C ALA A 87 -3.27 -7.58 5.56
N LYS A 88 -4.03 -8.66 5.38
CA LYS A 88 -4.45 -9.55 6.45
C LYS A 88 -3.27 -10.21 7.16
N THR A 89 -2.30 -10.73 6.41
CA THR A 89 -1.09 -11.35 6.98
C THR A 89 -0.29 -10.35 7.80
N ALA A 90 -0.08 -9.13 7.30
CA ALA A 90 0.61 -8.09 8.04
C ALA A 90 -0.11 -7.72 9.35
N GLN A 91 -1.44 -7.71 9.35
CA GLN A 91 -2.23 -7.45 10.56
C GLN A 91 -2.17 -8.63 11.55
N GLU A 92 -2.33 -9.87 11.07
CA GLU A 92 -2.23 -11.10 11.87
C GLU A 92 -0.85 -11.24 12.53
N GLU A 93 0.20 -10.76 11.87
CA GLU A 93 1.58 -10.78 12.37
C GLU A 93 2.02 -9.50 13.08
N ASN A 94 1.10 -8.54 13.29
CA ASN A 94 1.37 -7.25 13.95
C ASN A 94 2.54 -6.46 13.33
N MET A 95 2.64 -6.49 12.00
CA MET A 95 3.66 -5.77 11.26
C MET A 95 3.31 -4.28 11.18
N ASN A 96 4.21 -3.42 11.66
CA ASN A 96 4.00 -1.98 11.73
C ASN A 96 4.73 -1.20 10.61
N ASN A 97 5.54 -1.88 9.81
CA ASN A 97 6.37 -1.29 8.75
C ASN A 97 5.89 -1.67 7.33
N VAL A 98 4.62 -2.08 7.18
CA VAL A 98 4.01 -2.36 5.87
C VAL A 98 2.59 -1.83 5.79
N ALA A 99 2.27 -1.18 4.68
CA ALA A 99 0.95 -0.66 4.35
C ALA A 99 0.54 -1.04 2.93
N PHE A 100 -0.74 -0.85 2.62
CA PHE A 100 -1.29 -1.05 1.29
C PHE A 100 -2.10 0.16 0.86
N LEU A 101 -1.79 0.69 -0.32
CA LEU A 101 -2.50 1.81 -0.91
C LEU A 101 -3.30 1.32 -2.13
N ARG A 102 -4.62 1.53 -2.10
CA ARG A 102 -5.45 1.33 -3.28
C ARG A 102 -5.47 2.60 -4.11
N ALA A 103 -4.63 2.67 -5.12
CA ALA A 103 -4.59 3.77 -6.08
C ALA A 103 -4.21 3.28 -7.48
N GLN A 104 -4.49 4.12 -8.48
CA GLN A 104 -3.86 4.01 -9.81
C GLN A 104 -2.41 4.45 -9.68
N ILE A 105 -1.47 3.72 -10.31
CA ILE A 105 -0.03 4.04 -10.24
C ILE A 105 0.23 5.39 -10.91
N GLU A 106 -0.57 5.76 -11.90
CA GLU A 106 -0.53 7.04 -12.59
C GLU A 106 -0.89 8.23 -11.68
N LEU A 107 -1.41 7.96 -10.49
CA LEU A 107 -1.77 8.99 -9.49
C LEU A 107 -0.78 9.06 -8.32
N ILE A 108 0.38 8.40 -8.40
CA ILE A 108 1.33 8.35 -7.27
C ILE A 108 1.80 9.74 -6.83
N ASP A 109 1.93 10.70 -7.76
CA ASP A 109 2.33 12.09 -7.46
C ASP A 109 1.28 12.84 -6.63
N PHE A 110 0.04 12.33 -6.57
CA PHE A 110 -1.00 12.84 -5.69
C PHE A 110 -1.00 12.14 -4.32
N ALA A 111 -0.37 10.97 -4.21
CA ALA A 111 -0.28 10.20 -2.97
C ALA A 111 1.02 10.44 -2.19
N PHE A 112 2.08 10.91 -2.86
CA PHE A 112 3.40 11.13 -2.29
C PHE A 112 3.93 12.52 -2.64
N ALA A 113 4.70 13.13 -1.74
CA ALA A 113 5.39 14.39 -1.98
C ALA A 113 6.74 14.17 -2.67
N GLU A 114 7.29 15.26 -3.20
CA GLU A 114 8.66 15.26 -3.73
C GLU A 114 9.65 14.84 -2.64
N ASN A 115 10.59 13.96 -2.99
CA ASN A 115 11.60 13.40 -2.08
C ASN A 115 11.05 12.63 -0.85
N GLU A 116 9.77 12.19 -0.87
CA GLU A 116 9.20 11.38 0.23
C GLU A 116 9.55 9.88 0.12
N VAL A 117 9.86 9.40 -1.09
CA VAL A 117 10.09 7.98 -1.39
C VAL A 117 11.57 7.74 -1.67
N ASP A 118 12.15 6.76 -0.98
CA ASP A 118 13.57 6.42 -1.09
C ASP A 118 13.84 5.36 -2.18
N GLU A 119 12.90 4.47 -2.43
CA GLU A 119 13.09 3.33 -3.33
C GLU A 119 11.77 2.88 -3.97
N ILE A 120 11.82 2.48 -5.24
CA ILE A 120 10.67 1.99 -5.99
C ILE A 120 10.99 0.61 -6.56
N TRP A 121 10.13 -0.37 -6.26
CA TRP A 121 10.19 -1.72 -6.76
C TRP A 121 9.12 -1.97 -7.82
N ILE A 122 9.56 -2.48 -8.96
CA ILE A 122 8.71 -2.96 -10.05
C ILE A 122 9.15 -4.39 -10.35
N THR A 123 8.45 -5.37 -9.79
CA THR A 123 8.93 -6.76 -9.74
C THR A 123 8.65 -7.53 -11.03
N PHE A 124 7.41 -7.45 -11.54
CA PHE A 124 6.97 -8.14 -12.74
C PHE A 124 5.91 -7.31 -13.49
N PRO A 125 6.31 -6.18 -14.12
CA PRO A 125 5.37 -5.37 -14.87
C PRO A 125 4.85 -6.13 -16.09
N ASP A 126 3.64 -5.81 -16.53
CA ASP A 126 3.12 -6.35 -17.80
C ASP A 126 4.03 -5.85 -18.95
N PRO A 127 4.58 -6.74 -19.80
CA PRO A 127 5.47 -6.34 -20.89
C PRO A 127 4.75 -5.71 -22.09
N GLN A 128 3.40 -5.63 -22.08
CA GLN A 128 2.58 -5.15 -23.21
C GLN A 128 2.66 -3.65 -23.47
#